data_AF-A0A951L925-F1
#
_entry.id   AF-A0A951L925-F1
#
_cell.length_a   1.000
_cell.length_b   1.000
_cell.length_c   1.000
_cell.angle_alpha   90.00
_cell.angle_beta   90.00
_cell.angle_gamma   90.00
#
_symmetry.space_group_name_H-M   'P 1'
#
loop_
_entity.id
_entity.type
_entity.pdbx_description
1 polymer ?
#
loop_
_entity_poly.entity_id
_entity_poly.type
_entity_poly.pdbx_seq_one_letter_code
_entity_poly.pdbx_strand_id
1 'polypeptide(L)'
;MIIVFAIYSILYGISYFAIFVLFTAFFDKVRMAQFAAAIRTIPITILFLAITFVLVYLIPDQWWGNRVQHVMGGGITASFMCRRIIRDAELKLNRFRILIFCSLTVTALGVANELAESVLQASTGIILSPTTVDTWLDLWSNTIGIIIASFLFL
;
A
#
# COMPACT_ATOMS: atom_id res chain seq x y z
N MET A 1 8.38 7.76 -17.53
CA MET A 1 8.95 7.27 -16.25
C MET A 1 8.76 8.28 -15.12
N ILE A 2 9.33 9.49 -15.19
CA ILE A 2 9.22 10.50 -14.11
C ILE A 2 7.75 10.88 -13.82
N ILE A 3 6.94 11.11 -14.85
CA ILE A 3 5.52 11.47 -14.68
C ILE A 3 4.75 10.34 -13.98
N VAL A 4 4.97 9.09 -14.40
CA VAL A 4 4.33 7.91 -13.79
C VAL A 4 4.75 7.79 -12.33
N PHE A 5 6.04 7.89 -12.03
CA PHE A 5 6.53 7.89 -10.65
C PHE A 5 5.91 8.98 -9.79
N ALA A 6 5.79 10.21 -10.32
CA ALA A 6 5.17 11.33 -9.62
C ALA A 6 3.68 11.06 -9.32
N ILE A 7 2.93 10.53 -10.29
CA ILE A 7 1.53 10.14 -10.11
C ILE A 7 1.41 9.09 -9.00
N TYR A 8 2.21 8.01 -9.07
CA TYR A 8 2.19 6.96 -8.05
C TYR A 8 2.55 7.50 -6.67
N SER A 9 3.57 8.35 -6.57
CA SER A 9 3.97 8.98 -5.30
C SER A 9 2.86 9.82 -4.69
N ILE A 10 2.14 10.59 -5.52
CA ILE A 10 0.99 11.40 -5.11
C ILE A 10 -0.14 10.49 -4.64
N LEU A 11 -0.51 9.48 -5.41
CA LEU A 11 -1.58 8.54 -5.07
C LEU A 11 -1.30 7.81 -3.76
N TYR A 12 -0.07 7.33 -3.56
CA TYR A 12 0.32 6.72 -2.28
C TYR A 12 0.35 7.73 -1.12
N GLY A 13 0.75 8.98 -1.37
CA GLY A 13 0.66 10.05 -0.37
C GLY A 13 -0.79 10.30 0.06
N ILE A 14 -1.71 10.33 -0.91
CA ILE A 14 -3.16 10.43 -0.66
C ILE A 14 -3.65 9.21 0.13
N SER A 15 -3.31 7.99 -0.29
CA SER A 15 -3.67 6.75 0.42
C SER A 15 -3.12 6.72 1.84
N TYR A 16 -1.86 7.15 2.06
CA TYR A 16 -1.28 7.28 3.39
C TYR A 16 -2.13 8.19 4.27
N PHE A 17 -2.43 9.39 3.76
CA PHE A 17 -3.16 10.40 4.50
C PHE A 17 -4.60 9.96 4.78
N ALA A 18 -5.27 9.36 3.80
CA ALA A 18 -6.60 8.80 3.96
C ALA A 18 -6.63 7.71 5.04
N ILE A 19 -5.70 6.75 5.01
CA ILE A 19 -5.61 5.71 6.03
C ILE A 19 -5.28 6.33 7.39
N PHE A 20 -4.36 7.30 7.46
CA PHE A 20 -4.04 8.00 8.71
C PHE A 20 -5.27 8.69 9.31
N VAL A 21 -6.05 9.42 8.51
CA VAL A 21 -7.28 10.11 8.95
C VAL A 21 -8.33 9.10 9.40
N LEU A 22 -8.64 8.10 8.57
CA LEU A 22 -9.63 7.06 8.90
C LEU A 22 -9.26 6.32 10.17
N PHE A 23 -7.98 5.98 10.33
CA PHE A 23 -7.49 5.24 11.48
C PHE A 23 -7.50 6.09 12.75
N THR A 24 -7.05 7.34 12.68
CA THR A 24 -7.07 8.24 13.85
C THR A 24 -8.50 8.61 14.28
N ALA A 25 -9.42 8.74 13.31
CA ALA A 25 -10.85 8.91 13.57
C ALA A 25 -11.46 7.65 14.23
N PHE A 26 -11.15 6.45 13.73
CA PHE A 26 -11.65 5.20 14.31
C PHE A 26 -11.24 5.00 15.78
N PHE A 27 -10.07 5.48 16.17
CA PHE A 27 -9.56 5.36 17.55
C PHE A 27 -9.79 6.60 18.44
N ASP A 28 -10.53 7.62 17.97
CA ASP A 28 -10.79 8.88 18.69
C ASP A 28 -9.51 9.56 19.24
N LYS A 29 -8.39 9.40 18.54
CA LYS A 29 -7.06 9.79 19.06
C LYS A 29 -6.47 11.05 18.48
N VAL A 30 -7.15 11.72 17.56
CA VAL A 30 -6.58 12.83 16.77
C VAL A 30 -6.01 13.94 17.67
N ARG A 31 -4.69 14.06 17.70
CA ARG A 31 -3.97 15.18 18.34
C ARG A 31 -3.07 15.87 17.31
N MET A 32 -2.92 17.19 17.39
CA MET A 32 -2.06 17.97 16.48
C MET A 32 -0.61 17.47 16.42
N ALA A 33 -0.07 16.96 17.53
CA ALA A 33 1.25 16.34 17.57
C ALA A 33 1.40 15.11 16.66
N GLN A 34 0.31 14.35 16.46
CA GLN A 34 0.29 13.16 15.59
C GLN A 34 0.30 13.55 14.10
N PHE A 35 -0.30 14.68 13.73
CA PHE A 35 -0.22 15.21 12.37
C PHE A 35 1.21 15.58 11.98
N ALA A 36 1.96 16.24 12.88
CA ALA A 36 3.36 16.57 12.63
C ALA A 36 4.25 15.32 12.53
N ALA A 37 3.91 14.23 13.23
CA ALA A 37 4.58 12.94 13.07
C ALA A 37 4.27 12.32 11.70
N ALA A 38 3.00 12.35 11.27
CA ALA A 38 2.58 11.83 9.96
C ALA A 38 3.28 12.55 8.79
N ILE A 39 3.39 13.89 8.83
CA ILE A 39 4.10 14.67 7.80
C ILE A 39 5.57 14.25 7.70
N ARG A 40 6.23 13.99 8.84
CA ARG A 40 7.63 13.51 8.87
C ARG A 40 7.82 12.12 8.26
N THR A 41 6.75 11.34 8.14
CA THR A 41 6.78 10.01 7.51
C THR A 41 6.70 10.09 5.99
N ILE A 42 6.15 11.17 5.42
CA ILE A 42 5.96 11.33 3.97
C ILE A 42 7.28 11.15 3.17
N PRO A 43 8.42 11.81 3.51
CA PRO A 43 9.65 11.63 2.74
C PRO A 43 10.18 10.20 2.78
N ILE A 44 10.00 9.50 3.91
CA ILE A 44 10.42 8.10 4.06
C ILE A 44 9.56 7.19 3.19
N THR A 45 8.24 7.41 3.18
CA THR A 45 7.32 6.67 2.30
C THR A 45 7.64 6.93 0.82
N ILE A 46 7.92 8.18 0.43
CA ILE A 46 8.33 8.54 -0.94
C ILE A 46 9.62 7.83 -1.32
N LEU A 47 10.63 7.80 -0.44
CA LEU A 47 11.88 7.08 -0.69
C LEU A 47 11.64 5.57 -0.88
N PHE A 48 10.80 4.98 -0.02
CA PHE A 48 10.47 3.55 -0.11
C PHE A 48 9.72 3.20 -1.39
N LEU A 49 8.83 4.10 -1.84
CA LEU A 49 8.15 4.00 -3.12
C LEU A 49 9.10 4.17 -4.30
N ALA A 50 10.06 5.09 -4.22
CA ALA A 50 11.07 5.26 -5.25
C ALA A 50 11.89 3.98 -5.44
N ILE A 51 12.31 3.34 -4.35
CA ILE A 51 13.02 2.06 -4.38
C ILE A 51 12.14 0.99 -5.02
N THR A 52 10.88 0.87 -4.57
CA THR A 52 9.92 -0.10 -5.11
C THR A 52 9.72 0.10 -6.62
N PHE A 53 9.52 1.35 -7.04
CA PHE A 53 9.30 1.70 -8.43
C PHE A 53 10.51 1.37 -9.30
N VAL A 54 11.72 1.71 -8.84
CA VAL A 54 12.96 1.34 -9.55
C VAL A 54 13.06 -0.18 -9.70
N LEU A 55 12.81 -0.95 -8.63
CA LEU A 55 12.89 -2.41 -8.68
C LEU A 55 11.88 -3.02 -9.66
N VAL A 56 10.64 -2.52 -9.68
CA VAL A 56 9.60 -2.96 -10.63
C VAL A 56 10.00 -2.64 -12.07
N TYR A 57 10.51 -1.43 -12.33
CA TYR A 57 10.90 -1.00 -13.67
C TYR A 57 12.12 -1.73 -14.24
N LEU A 58 12.93 -2.34 -13.38
CA LEU A 58 14.06 -3.18 -13.81
C LEU A 58 13.61 -4.56 -14.31
N ILE A 59 12.34 -4.94 -14.14
CA ILE A 59 11.78 -6.21 -14.60
C ILE A 59 11.18 -6.01 -16.00
N PRO A 60 11.78 -6.58 -17.07
CA PRO A 60 11.31 -6.32 -18.44
C PRO A 60 9.96 -6.97 -18.75
N ASP A 61 9.68 -8.12 -18.13
CA ASP A 61 8.44 -8.84 -18.30
C ASP A 61 7.32 -8.18 -17.49
N GLN A 62 6.28 -7.72 -18.18
CA GLN A 62 5.18 -6.98 -17.56
C GLN A 62 4.41 -7.83 -16.55
N TRP A 63 4.27 -9.14 -16.81
CA TRP A 63 3.55 -10.03 -15.92
C TRP A 63 4.28 -10.14 -14.57
N TRP A 64 5.58 -10.45 -14.58
CA TRP A 64 6.41 -10.46 -13.38
C TRP A 64 6.56 -9.08 -12.73
N GLY A 65 6.67 -8.03 -13.54
CA GLY A 65 6.72 -6.65 -13.06
C GLY A 65 5.49 -6.32 -12.21
N ASN A 66 4.30 -6.71 -12.68
CA ASN A 66 3.06 -6.54 -11.92
C ASN A 66 3.10 -7.35 -10.62
N ARG A 67 3.45 -8.64 -10.66
CA ARG A 67 3.54 -9.47 -9.44
C ARG A 67 4.46 -8.85 -8.39
N VAL A 68 5.62 -8.33 -8.80
CA VAL A 68 6.58 -7.67 -7.90
C VAL A 68 6.05 -6.33 -7.41
N GLN A 69 5.35 -5.57 -8.24
CA GLN A 69 4.68 -4.34 -7.82
C GLN A 69 3.66 -4.62 -6.70
N HIS A 70 2.86 -5.66 -6.81
CA HIS A 70 1.90 -6.05 -5.77
C HIS A 70 2.60 -6.53 -4.49
N VAL A 71 3.66 -7.35 -4.60
CA VAL A 71 4.44 -7.75 -3.41
C VAL A 71 5.05 -6.53 -2.70
N MET A 72 5.76 -5.67 -3.44
CA MET A 72 6.56 -4.58 -2.88
C MET A 72 5.70 -3.38 -2.51
N GLY A 73 4.87 -2.90 -3.44
CA GLY A 73 4.01 -1.73 -3.27
C GLY A 73 2.75 -2.05 -2.47
N GLY A 74 2.04 -3.11 -2.85
CA GLY A 74 0.78 -3.48 -2.22
C GLY A 74 0.97 -4.16 -0.86
N GLY A 75 1.90 -5.12 -0.75
CA GLY A 75 2.16 -5.83 0.50
C GLY A 75 3.12 -5.10 1.44
N ILE A 76 4.39 -4.99 1.04
CA ILE A 76 5.47 -4.50 1.92
C ILE A 76 5.29 -3.02 2.25
N THR A 77 5.15 -2.16 1.24
CA THR A 77 5.06 -0.71 1.44
C THR A 77 3.80 -0.33 2.23
N ALA A 78 2.64 -0.90 1.91
CA ALA A 78 1.42 -0.64 2.66
C ALA A 78 1.50 -1.16 4.12
N SER A 79 2.11 -2.32 4.36
CA SER A 79 2.37 -2.82 5.72
C SER A 79 3.32 -1.89 6.49
N PHE A 80 4.36 -1.39 5.84
CA PHE A 80 5.27 -0.39 6.40
C PHE A 80 4.51 0.88 6.78
N MET A 81 3.64 1.39 5.90
CA MET A 81 2.80 2.55 6.17
C MET A 81 1.86 2.32 7.35
N CYS A 82 1.23 1.15 7.44
CA CYS A 82 0.39 0.76 8.59
C CYS A 82 1.20 0.79 9.90
N ARG A 83 2.38 0.18 9.91
CA ARG A 83 3.28 0.18 11.07
C ARG A 83 3.67 1.59 11.49
N ARG A 84 3.95 2.47 10.52
CA ARG A 84 4.25 3.88 10.76
C ARG A 84 3.07 4.62 11.36
N ILE A 85 1.87 4.45 10.81
CA ILE A 85 0.65 5.06 11.35
C ILE A 85 0.41 4.64 12.80
N ILE A 86 0.56 3.34 13.12
CA ILE A 86 0.42 2.82 14.49
C ILE A 86 1.42 3.50 15.44
N ARG A 87 2.67 3.70 14.98
CA ARG A 87 3.71 4.35 15.76
C ARG A 87 3.46 5.85 15.93
N ASP A 88 3.12 6.53 14.85
CA ASP A 88 2.92 7.98 14.81
C ASP A 88 1.61 8.38 15.54
N ALA A 89 0.62 7.47 15.62
CA ALA A 89 -0.58 7.60 16.45
C ALA A 89 -0.39 7.14 17.91
N GLU A 90 0.84 6.74 18.29
CA GLU A 90 1.19 6.27 19.64
C GLU A 90 0.30 5.11 20.15
N LEU A 91 -0.10 4.21 19.25
CA LEU A 91 -0.91 3.05 19.61
C LEU A 91 -0.04 1.94 20.19
N LYS A 92 -0.45 1.44 21.36
CA LYS A 92 0.18 0.30 22.04
C LYS A 92 -0.47 -1.00 21.56
N LEU A 93 -0.06 -1.48 20.39
CA LEU A 93 -0.48 -2.77 19.84
C LEU A 93 0.67 -3.79 19.95
N ASN A 94 0.33 -5.05 20.21
CA ASN A 94 1.30 -6.15 20.13
C ASN A 94 1.52 -6.57 18.67
N ARG A 95 2.60 -7.31 18.38
CA ARG A 95 2.96 -7.71 17.00
C ARG A 95 1.83 -8.44 16.27
N PHE A 96 1.11 -9.31 16.96
CA PHE A 96 0.00 -10.06 16.37
C PHE A 96 -1.16 -9.15 15.92
N ARG A 97 -1.54 -8.16 16.75
CA ARG A 97 -2.56 -7.17 16.39
C ARG A 97 -2.11 -6.26 15.25
N ILE A 98 -0.82 -5.90 15.22
CA ILE A 98 -0.22 -5.14 14.12
C ILE A 98 -0.32 -5.95 12.82
N LEU A 99 0.06 -7.24 12.86
CA LEU A 99 -0.02 -8.13 11.70
C LEU A 99 -1.46 -8.24 11.18
N ILE A 100 -2.44 -8.53 12.04
CA ILE A 100 -3.85 -8.60 11.64
C ILE A 100 -4.28 -7.29 10.99
N PHE A 101 -3.95 -6.15 11.60
CA PHE A 101 -4.33 -4.85 11.08
C PHE A 101 -3.71 -4.58 9.69
N CYS A 102 -2.42 -4.88 9.52
CA CYS A 102 -1.73 -4.73 8.24
C CYS A 102 -2.36 -5.66 7.19
N SER A 103 -2.60 -6.93 7.53
CA SER A 103 -3.24 -7.89 6.63
C SER A 103 -4.61 -7.39 6.16
N LEU A 104 -5.48 -6.97 7.09
CA LEU A 104 -6.81 -6.47 6.75
C LEU A 104 -6.75 -5.22 5.87
N THR A 105 -5.84 -4.29 6.18
CA THR A 105 -5.68 -3.05 5.41
C THR A 105 -5.18 -3.35 4.00
N VAL A 106 -4.14 -4.17 3.86
CA VAL A 106 -3.60 -4.55 2.55
C VAL A 106 -4.62 -5.33 1.72
N THR A 107 -5.36 -6.26 2.33
CA THR A 107 -6.43 -6.98 1.65
C THR A 107 -7.54 -6.02 1.20
N ALA A 108 -7.96 -5.08 2.06
CA ALA A 108 -8.98 -4.10 1.71
C ALA A 108 -8.52 -3.18 0.56
N LEU A 109 -7.27 -2.71 0.59
CA LEU A 109 -6.69 -1.92 -0.50
C LEU A 109 -6.56 -2.74 -1.80
N GLY A 110 -6.16 -4.00 -1.70
CA GLY A 110 -6.08 -4.92 -2.84
C GLY A 110 -7.45 -5.11 -3.49
N VAL A 111 -8.47 -5.47 -2.71
CA VAL A 111 -9.85 -5.62 -3.22
C VAL A 111 -10.37 -4.30 -3.80
N ALA A 112 -10.10 -3.16 -3.15
CA ALA A 112 -10.51 -1.85 -3.66
C ALA A 112 -9.82 -1.50 -4.99
N ASN A 113 -8.55 -1.89 -5.18
CA ASN A 113 -7.82 -1.71 -6.44
C ASN A 113 -8.51 -2.47 -7.58
N GLU A 114 -8.80 -3.75 -7.38
CA GLU A 114 -9.44 -4.62 -8.39
C GLU A 114 -10.85 -4.14 -8.75
N LEU A 115 -11.59 -3.64 -7.77
CA LEU A 115 -12.90 -3.03 -8.01
C LEU A 115 -12.78 -1.74 -8.83
N ALA A 116 -11.79 -0.89 -8.53
CA ALA A 116 -11.54 0.33 -9.28
C ALA A 116 -11.14 0.02 -10.73
N GLU A 117 -10.26 -0.96 -10.94
CA GLU A 117 -9.88 -1.43 -12.26
C GLU A 117 -11.08 -1.97 -13.04
N SER A 118 -11.92 -2.79 -12.40
CA SER A 118 -13.14 -3.33 -13.01
C SER A 118 -14.10 -2.23 -13.48
N VAL A 119 -14.31 -1.20 -12.65
CA VAL A 119 -15.16 -0.05 -12.98
C VAL A 119 -14.56 0.80 -14.12
N LEU A 120 -13.26 1.04 -14.09
CA LEU A 120 -12.56 1.80 -15.14
C LEU A 120 -12.57 1.04 -16.47
N GLN A 121 -12.34 -0.27 -16.45
CA GLN A 121 -12.41 -1.12 -17.64
C GLN A 121 -13.82 -1.12 -18.23
N ALA A 122 -14.86 -1.24 -17.40
CA ALA A 122 -16.25 -1.19 -17.85
C ALA A 122 -16.65 0.16 -18.45
N SER A 123 -16.09 1.27 -17.96
CA SER A 123 -16.45 2.63 -18.42
C SER A 123 -15.60 3.15 -19.59
N THR A 124 -14.36 2.69 -19.73
CA THR A 124 -13.42 3.20 -20.75
C THR A 124 -13.12 2.20 -21.87
N GLY A 125 -13.40 0.91 -21.65
CA GLY A 125 -13.00 -0.17 -22.55
C GLY A 125 -11.50 -0.50 -22.52
N ILE A 126 -10.71 0.18 -21.67
CA ILE A 126 -9.28 -0.13 -21.48
C ILE A 126 -9.16 -1.42 -20.67
N ILE A 127 -8.40 -2.40 -21.18
CA ILE A 127 -8.13 -3.64 -20.46
C ILE A 127 -7.04 -3.38 -19.42
N LEU A 128 -7.43 -3.45 -18.14
CA LEU A 128 -6.53 -3.31 -16.99
C LEU A 128 -6.22 -4.68 -16.38
N SER A 129 -7.23 -5.54 -16.25
CA SER A 129 -7.09 -6.93 -15.82
C SER A 129 -7.64 -7.84 -16.92
N PRO A 130 -6.77 -8.63 -17.61
CA PRO A 130 -7.21 -9.44 -18.74
C PRO A 130 -8.09 -10.62 -18.32
N THR A 131 -7.90 -11.11 -17.09
CA THR A 131 -8.59 -12.31 -16.58
C THR A 131 -8.80 -12.22 -15.08
N THR A 132 -9.84 -12.88 -14.57
CA THR A 132 -10.07 -13.02 -13.11
C THR A 132 -8.93 -13.74 -12.39
N VAL A 133 -8.15 -14.56 -13.09
CA VAL A 133 -6.98 -15.24 -12.53
C VAL A 133 -5.90 -14.22 -12.14
N ASP A 134 -5.76 -13.14 -12.90
CA ASP A 134 -4.77 -12.10 -12.62
C ASP A 134 -5.06 -11.40 -11.29
N THR A 135 -6.32 -11.01 -11.08
CA THR A 135 -6.82 -10.47 -9.80
C THR A 135 -6.52 -11.38 -8.61
N TRP A 136 -6.71 -12.69 -8.74
CA TRP A 136 -6.34 -13.61 -7.67
C TRP A 136 -4.84 -13.59 -7.42
N LEU A 137 -4.03 -13.61 -8.48
CA LEU A 137 -2.57 -13.52 -8.36
C LEU A 137 -2.13 -12.19 -7.71
N ASP A 138 -2.84 -11.08 -7.92
CA ASP A 138 -2.59 -9.79 -7.27
C ASP A 138 -2.80 -9.86 -5.76
N LEU A 139 -3.90 -10.49 -5.34
CA LEU A 139 -4.17 -10.73 -3.92
C LEU A 139 -3.15 -11.68 -3.29
N TRP A 140 -2.71 -12.72 -4.00
CA TRP A 140 -1.64 -13.61 -3.55
C TRP A 140 -0.30 -12.88 -3.42
N SER A 141 0.08 -12.07 -4.41
CA SER A 141 1.28 -11.22 -4.38
C SER A 141 1.27 -10.25 -3.20
N ASN A 142 0.15 -9.56 -2.97
CA ASN A 142 -0.02 -8.69 -1.79
C ASN A 142 0.18 -9.47 -0.48
N THR A 143 -0.39 -10.68 -0.40
CA THR A 143 -0.27 -11.57 0.77
C THR A 143 1.17 -11.99 1.02
N ILE A 144 1.92 -12.36 -0.02
CA ILE A 144 3.35 -12.65 0.07
C ILE A 144 4.11 -11.45 0.63
N GLY A 145 3.79 -10.23 0.15
CA GLY A 145 4.40 -9.01 0.66
C GLY A 145 4.11 -8.75 2.14
N ILE A 146 2.89 -9.03 2.62
CA ILE A 146 2.56 -8.96 4.06
C ILE A 146 3.40 -9.95 4.86
N ILE A 147 3.54 -11.19 4.38
CA ILE A 147 4.35 -12.22 5.05
C ILE A 147 5.80 -11.73 5.17
N ILE A 148 6.40 -11.23 4.08
CA ILE A 148 7.75 -10.66 4.10
C ILE A 148 7.85 -9.50 5.09
N ALA A 149 6.92 -8.55 5.02
CA ALA A 149 6.86 -7.41 5.94
C ALA A 149 6.79 -7.84 7.42
N SER A 150 6.07 -8.94 7.70
CA SER A 150 5.92 -9.47 9.05
C SER A 150 7.24 -9.92 9.68
N PHE A 151 8.17 -10.44 8.87
CA PHE A 151 9.50 -10.81 9.33
C PHE A 151 10.45 -9.61 9.42
N LEU A 152 10.25 -8.59 8.59
CA LEU A 152 11.15 -7.44 8.52
C LEU A 152 10.87 -6.38 9.60
N PHE A 153 9.61 -6.00 9.83
CA PHE A 153 9.31 -4.81 10.64
C PHE A 153 7.96 -4.77 11.40
N LEU A 154 7.12 -5.82 11.35
CA LEU A 154 5.88 -5.89 12.16
C LEU A 154 6.12 -6.56 13.52
#